data_AF-A0A0V0RVL2-F1
#
_entry.id   AF-A0A0V0RVL2-F1
#
_cell.length_a   1.000
_cell.length_b   1.000
_cell.length_c   1.000
_cell.angle_alpha   90.00
_cell.angle_beta   90.00
_cell.angle_gamma   90.00
#
_symmetry.space_group_name_H-M   'P 1'
#
loop_
_entity.id
_entity.type
_entity.pdbx_description
1 polymer ?
#
loop_
_entity_poly.entity_id
_entity_poly.type
_entity_poly.pdbx_seq_one_letter_code
_entity_poly.pdbx_strand_id
1 'polypeptide(L)'
;MHNNVNNSVLIFCTGENLRELAGQSVWCMDGTFKIVPEWYQQLFTIHIFKEGKLIPVVYSLTVRKDVICYCEIFDTLIVKAAALGVVLQPQTIICDFETALIPAVQASFPGVQVQGCYFHFCQAVLRKVADLGLRTRYLHEAEIKKIIKMLMATAFLPLHEIPEAVDLPGRDVSGSVAALFEYFRQEWMTPNRMPLWNVYHVEIRTNNYLEGWHFKMNRQAGKHHLSFYELLQLLIDEQGSTETLIQQVTSGRVTANDLRIKNNKYEEVQLRITALTAEYDGGTRTMEQFLKAVAYDVPEPINF
;
A
#
# COMPACT_ATOMS: atom_id res chain seq x y z
N MET A 1 -23.56 -11.23 1.58
CA MET A 1 -22.59 -12.34 1.53
C MET A 1 -22.76 -13.05 0.20
N HIS A 2 -21.72 -13.07 -0.62
CA HIS A 2 -21.66 -13.91 -1.82
C HIS A 2 -20.65 -15.03 -1.60
N ASN A 3 -20.95 -16.21 -2.13
CA ASN A 3 -20.11 -17.39 -2.06
C ASN A 3 -20.00 -17.96 -3.48
N ASN A 4 -18.78 -18.14 -3.97
CA ASN A 4 -18.56 -18.69 -5.31
C ASN A 4 -18.82 -20.21 -5.34
N VAL A 5 -19.04 -20.76 -6.54
CA VAL A 5 -19.37 -22.16 -6.87
C VAL A 5 -18.43 -23.19 -6.21
N ASN A 6 -17.20 -22.79 -5.85
CA ASN A 6 -16.19 -23.66 -5.24
C ASN A 6 -15.91 -23.39 -3.74
N ASN A 7 -16.72 -22.57 -3.04
CA ASN A 7 -16.49 -22.16 -1.64
C ASN A 7 -15.09 -21.56 -1.36
N SER A 8 -14.42 -21.01 -2.38
CA SER A 8 -13.04 -20.50 -2.28
C SER A 8 -12.94 -19.07 -1.73
N VAL A 9 -14.00 -18.28 -1.91
CA VAL A 9 -14.05 -16.85 -1.62
C VAL A 9 -15.41 -16.49 -1.02
N LEU A 10 -15.40 -15.82 0.13
CA LEU A 10 -16.57 -15.17 0.71
C LEU A 10 -16.43 -13.66 0.65
N ILE A 11 -17.36 -13.00 -0.03
CA ILE A 11 -17.34 -11.54 -0.21
C ILE A 11 -18.46 -10.89 0.59
N PHE A 12 -18.09 -9.89 1.39
CA PHE A 12 -18.97 -9.02 2.16
C PHE A 12 -18.85 -7.59 1.62
N CYS A 13 -19.95 -7.08 1.08
CA CYS A 13 -20.07 -5.73 0.56
C CYS A 13 -21.57 -5.38 0.46
N THR A 14 -21.92 -4.13 0.76
CA THR A 14 -23.29 -3.61 0.60
C THR A 14 -23.47 -2.97 -0.79
N GLY A 15 -24.72 -2.74 -1.18
CA GLY A 15 -25.00 -2.03 -2.44
C GLY A 15 -24.50 -0.59 -2.41
N GLU A 16 -24.61 0.11 -1.28
CA GLU A 16 -24.04 1.46 -1.13
C GLU A 16 -22.51 1.45 -1.20
N ASN A 17 -21.84 0.48 -0.55
CA ASN A 17 -20.38 0.34 -0.63
C ASN A 17 -19.90 0.15 -2.09
N LEU A 18 -20.63 -0.61 -2.92
CA LEU A 18 -20.29 -0.74 -4.34
C LEU A 18 -20.47 0.57 -5.12
N ARG A 19 -21.48 1.38 -4.78
CA ARG A 19 -21.67 2.71 -5.39
C ARG A 19 -20.57 3.67 -4.97
N GLU A 20 -20.19 3.65 -3.68
CA GLU A 20 -19.07 4.41 -3.15
C GLU A 20 -17.76 3.99 -3.82
N LEU A 21 -17.50 2.69 -3.95
CA LEU A 21 -16.33 2.15 -4.63
C LEU A 21 -16.27 2.60 -6.11
N ALA A 22 -17.39 2.53 -6.83
CA ALA A 22 -17.50 3.00 -8.22
C ALA A 22 -17.25 4.51 -8.37
N GLY A 23 -17.56 5.30 -7.34
CA GLY A 23 -17.38 6.76 -7.35
C GLY A 23 -15.96 7.22 -7.10
N GLN A 24 -15.02 6.32 -6.79
CA GLN A 24 -13.65 6.67 -6.40
C GLN A 24 -12.64 6.21 -7.46
N SER A 25 -11.72 7.11 -7.81
CA SER A 25 -10.66 6.85 -8.80
C SER A 25 -9.47 6.09 -8.22
N VAL A 26 -9.24 6.19 -6.90
CA VAL A 26 -8.10 5.56 -6.21
C VAL A 26 -8.62 4.55 -5.20
N TRP A 27 -8.19 3.29 -5.34
CA TRP A 27 -8.50 2.23 -4.39
C TRP A 27 -7.23 1.76 -3.68
N CYS A 28 -7.35 1.41 -2.41
CA CYS A 28 -6.27 0.79 -1.65
C CYS A 28 -6.66 -0.65 -1.33
N MET A 29 -5.74 -1.60 -1.52
CA MET A 29 -5.98 -3.02 -1.31
C MET A 29 -4.90 -3.61 -0.40
N ASP A 30 -5.31 -4.44 0.57
CA ASP A 30 -4.38 -5.13 1.46
C ASP A 30 -4.99 -6.44 1.97
N GLY A 31 -4.13 -7.37 2.39
CA GLY A 31 -4.48 -8.67 2.95
C GLY A 31 -3.98 -8.81 4.39
N THR A 32 -4.85 -9.22 5.31
CA THR A 32 -4.45 -9.51 6.69
C THR A 32 -4.69 -10.96 7.09
N PHE A 33 -3.72 -11.49 7.87
CA PHE A 33 -3.60 -12.92 8.18
C PHE A 33 -3.87 -13.23 9.66
N LYS A 34 -3.75 -12.26 10.57
CA LYS A 34 -3.69 -12.54 12.01
C LYS A 34 -5.05 -12.89 12.63
N ILE A 35 -6.12 -12.33 12.10
CA ILE A 35 -7.48 -12.47 12.66
C ILE A 35 -8.33 -13.52 11.94
N VAL A 36 -7.84 -14.07 10.83
CA VAL A 36 -8.64 -14.97 9.99
C VAL A 36 -8.78 -16.34 10.65
N PRO A 37 -9.94 -17.01 10.49
CA PRO A 37 -10.10 -18.40 10.93
C PRO A 37 -9.08 -19.30 10.24
N GLU A 38 -8.66 -20.37 10.91
CA GLU A 38 -7.57 -21.26 10.47
C GLU A 38 -7.71 -21.81 9.03
N TRP A 39 -8.94 -21.98 8.55
CA TRP A 39 -9.22 -22.52 7.22
C TRP A 39 -9.09 -21.49 6.08
N TYR A 40 -9.00 -20.19 6.42
CA TYR A 40 -8.80 -19.11 5.45
C TYR A 40 -7.34 -18.68 5.45
N GLN A 41 -6.82 -18.35 4.27
CA GLN A 41 -5.46 -17.82 4.15
C GLN A 41 -5.39 -16.34 4.46
N GLN A 42 -6.41 -15.55 4.08
CA GLN A 42 -6.39 -14.11 4.34
C GLN A 42 -7.79 -13.50 4.34
N LEU A 43 -7.87 -12.32 4.97
CA LEU A 43 -8.92 -11.34 4.79
C LEU A 43 -8.35 -10.26 3.88
N PHE A 44 -8.76 -10.27 2.62
CA PHE A 44 -8.44 -9.25 1.64
C PHE A 44 -9.48 -8.13 1.70
N THR A 45 -9.05 -6.87 1.72
CA THR A 45 -9.95 -5.72 1.80
C THR A 45 -9.68 -4.71 0.68
N ILE A 46 -10.75 -4.05 0.25
CA ILE A 46 -10.68 -2.91 -0.68
C ILE A 46 -11.21 -1.70 0.06
N HIS A 47 -10.42 -0.64 0.04
CA HIS A 47 -10.68 0.61 0.72
C HIS A 47 -10.64 1.78 -0.25
N ILE A 48 -11.32 2.84 0.15
CA ILE A 48 -11.36 4.12 -0.56
C ILE A 48 -11.14 5.27 0.40
N PHE A 49 -10.71 6.42 -0.12
CA PHE A 49 -10.70 7.66 0.63
C PHE A 49 -12.05 8.36 0.54
N LYS A 50 -12.61 8.75 1.69
CA LYS A 50 -13.80 9.60 1.80
C LYS A 50 -13.45 10.77 2.72
N GLU A 51 -13.43 11.99 2.17
CA GLU A 51 -13.07 13.22 2.90
C GLU A 51 -11.75 13.10 3.71
N GLY A 52 -10.71 12.54 3.08
CA GLY A 52 -9.39 12.37 3.70
C GLY A 52 -9.26 11.19 4.66
N LYS A 53 -10.34 10.44 4.91
CA LYS A 53 -10.31 9.23 5.73
C LYS A 53 -10.40 7.98 4.86
N LEU A 54 -9.49 7.04 5.09
CA LEU A 54 -9.55 5.74 4.43
C LEU A 54 -10.58 4.84 5.13
N ILE A 55 -11.50 4.26 4.36
CA ILE A 55 -12.56 3.39 4.86
C ILE A 55 -12.63 2.08 4.07
N PRO A 56 -12.87 0.94 4.75
CA PRO A 56 -13.13 -0.33 4.08
C PRO A 56 -14.50 -0.33 3.41
N VAL A 57 -14.60 -0.85 2.20
CA VAL A 57 -15.89 -0.99 1.49
C VAL A 57 -16.14 -2.40 0.97
N VAL A 58 -15.09 -3.21 0.83
CA VAL A 58 -15.19 -4.63 0.49
C VAL A 58 -14.32 -5.44 1.43
N TYR A 59 -14.85 -6.58 1.89
CA TYR A 59 -14.12 -7.59 2.63
C TYR A 59 -14.24 -8.93 1.92
N SER A 60 -13.14 -9.63 1.72
CA SER A 60 -13.09 -10.94 1.07
C SER A 60 -12.29 -11.92 1.91
N LEU A 61 -12.91 -12.99 2.40
CA LEU A 61 -12.20 -14.11 2.99
C LEU A 61 -11.83 -15.11 1.91
N THR A 62 -10.55 -15.44 1.80
CA THR A 62 -10.05 -16.33 0.75
C THR A 62 -9.31 -17.51 1.34
N VAL A 63 -9.48 -18.68 0.72
CA VAL A 63 -8.72 -19.90 1.05
C VAL A 63 -7.44 -20.03 0.20
N ARG A 64 -7.25 -19.15 -0.78
CA ARG A 64 -6.09 -19.05 -1.66
C ARG A 64 -5.68 -17.59 -1.87
N LYS A 65 -4.52 -17.38 -2.47
CA LYS A 65 -3.97 -16.07 -2.85
C LYS A 65 -3.28 -16.11 -4.21
N ASP A 66 -3.87 -16.88 -5.12
CA ASP A 66 -3.44 -16.98 -6.51
C ASP A 66 -4.19 -15.98 -7.40
N VAL A 67 -3.70 -15.78 -8.62
CA VAL A 67 -4.28 -14.83 -9.59
C VAL A 67 -5.76 -15.13 -9.82
N ILE A 68 -6.12 -16.42 -9.91
CA ILE A 68 -7.49 -16.87 -10.15
C ILE A 68 -8.40 -16.43 -8.99
N CYS A 69 -7.96 -16.59 -7.74
CA CYS A 69 -8.71 -16.18 -6.56
C CYS A 69 -9.01 -14.66 -6.55
N TYR A 70 -8.05 -13.84 -6.97
CA TYR A 70 -8.27 -12.39 -7.08
C TYR A 70 -9.18 -12.03 -8.25
N CYS A 71 -9.03 -12.67 -9.41
CA CYS A 71 -9.98 -12.50 -10.52
C CYS A 71 -11.41 -12.88 -10.10
N GLU A 72 -11.61 -13.99 -9.37
CA GLU A 72 -12.92 -14.37 -8.83
C GLU A 72 -13.54 -13.26 -7.97
N ILE A 73 -12.74 -12.57 -7.13
CA ILE A 73 -13.19 -11.43 -6.34
C ILE A 73 -13.63 -10.29 -7.27
N PHE A 74 -12.77 -9.87 -8.18
CA PHE A 74 -13.03 -8.71 -9.03
C PHE A 74 -14.19 -8.95 -10.00
N ASP A 75 -14.25 -10.11 -10.65
CA ASP A 75 -15.35 -10.50 -11.54
C ASP A 75 -16.70 -10.47 -10.80
N THR A 76 -16.72 -10.99 -9.56
CA THR A 76 -17.92 -10.95 -8.73
C THR A 76 -18.34 -9.51 -8.44
N LEU A 77 -17.40 -8.65 -8.05
CA LEU A 77 -17.69 -7.24 -7.77
C LEU A 77 -18.19 -6.50 -9.01
N ILE A 78 -17.59 -6.75 -10.18
CA ILE A 78 -17.99 -6.17 -11.46
C ILE A 78 -19.43 -6.57 -11.82
N VAL A 79 -19.77 -7.86 -11.71
CA VAL A 79 -21.13 -8.35 -11.97
C VAL A 79 -22.14 -7.73 -11.01
N LYS A 80 -21.79 -7.62 -9.71
CA LYS A 80 -22.69 -7.01 -8.71
C LYS A 80 -22.85 -5.52 -8.92
N ALA A 81 -21.81 -4.80 -9.29
CA ALA A 81 -21.86 -3.38 -9.63
C ALA A 81 -22.73 -3.14 -10.87
N ALA A 82 -22.54 -3.94 -11.92
CA ALA A 82 -23.35 -3.86 -13.14
C ALA A 82 -24.85 -4.07 -12.85
N ALA A 83 -25.20 -5.02 -11.98
CA ALA A 83 -26.58 -5.24 -11.55
C ALA A 83 -27.19 -4.06 -10.78
N LEU A 84 -26.36 -3.18 -10.20
CA LEU A 84 -26.78 -1.94 -9.53
C LEU A 84 -26.77 -0.71 -10.46
N GLY A 85 -26.42 -0.90 -11.74
CA GLY A 85 -26.31 0.15 -12.74
C GLY A 85 -25.08 1.04 -12.58
N VAL A 86 -24.02 0.55 -11.93
CA VAL A 86 -22.75 1.28 -11.78
C VAL A 86 -21.59 0.49 -12.37
N VAL A 87 -20.54 1.20 -12.79
CA VAL A 87 -19.34 0.62 -13.40
C VAL A 87 -18.16 0.82 -12.47
N LEU A 88 -17.41 -0.25 -12.23
CA LEU A 88 -16.16 -0.22 -11.48
C LEU A 88 -15.01 0.12 -12.43
N GLN A 89 -14.43 1.32 -12.30
CA GLN A 89 -13.37 1.78 -13.18
C GLN A 89 -12.33 2.61 -12.41
N PRO A 90 -11.52 1.99 -11.54
CA PRO A 90 -10.44 2.68 -10.84
C PRO A 90 -9.41 3.20 -11.84
N GLN A 91 -8.85 4.36 -11.57
CA GLN A 91 -7.71 4.91 -12.31
C GLN A 91 -6.38 4.45 -11.70
N THR A 92 -6.34 4.36 -10.37
CA THR A 92 -5.15 3.93 -9.61
C THR A 92 -5.55 2.91 -8.55
N ILE A 93 -4.78 1.82 -8.46
CA ILE A 93 -4.86 0.87 -7.36
C ILE A 93 -3.53 0.89 -6.62
N ILE A 94 -3.59 1.19 -5.32
CA ILE A 94 -2.46 1.13 -4.42
C ILE A 94 -2.52 -0.20 -3.67
N CYS A 95 -1.49 -1.02 -3.80
CA CYS A 95 -1.45 -2.31 -3.14
C CYS A 95 -0.03 -2.72 -2.77
N ASP A 96 0.08 -3.87 -2.11
CA ASP A 96 1.36 -4.49 -1.85
C ASP A 96 1.92 -5.17 -3.11
N PHE A 97 3.21 -5.50 -3.09
CA PHE A 97 3.91 -6.16 -4.20
C PHE A 97 3.58 -7.66 -4.28
N GLU A 98 2.33 -8.04 -4.02
CA GLU A 98 1.90 -9.42 -4.10
C GLU A 98 1.87 -9.88 -5.57
N THR A 99 2.65 -10.92 -5.87
CA THR A 99 2.85 -11.44 -7.23
C THR A 99 1.56 -11.82 -7.94
N ALA A 100 0.53 -12.24 -7.20
CA ALA A 100 -0.76 -12.65 -7.76
C ALA A 100 -1.77 -11.51 -7.92
N LEU A 101 -1.69 -10.48 -7.07
CA LEU A 101 -2.65 -9.39 -7.05
C LEU A 101 -2.50 -8.48 -8.27
N ILE A 102 -1.27 -8.10 -8.60
CA ILE A 102 -1.00 -7.14 -9.69
C ILE A 102 -1.49 -7.66 -11.05
N PRO A 103 -1.18 -8.90 -11.47
CA PRO A 103 -1.71 -9.44 -12.72
C PRO A 103 -3.24 -9.56 -12.73
N ALA A 104 -3.85 -9.92 -11.59
CA ALA A 104 -5.31 -10.03 -11.49
C ALA A 104 -6.00 -8.66 -11.62
N VAL A 105 -5.43 -7.64 -10.99
CA VAL A 105 -5.88 -6.24 -11.12
C VAL A 105 -5.80 -5.78 -12.57
N GLN A 106 -4.64 -5.98 -13.23
CA GLN A 106 -4.44 -5.57 -14.62
C GLN A 106 -5.35 -6.32 -15.60
N ALA A 107 -5.65 -7.59 -15.32
CA ALA A 107 -6.60 -8.38 -16.12
C ALA A 107 -8.04 -7.90 -15.95
N SER A 108 -8.43 -7.55 -14.71
CA SER A 108 -9.81 -7.17 -14.37
C SER A 108 -10.15 -5.71 -14.72
N PHE A 109 -9.15 -4.82 -14.65
CA PHE A 109 -9.31 -3.39 -14.90
C PHE A 109 -8.28 -2.90 -15.93
N PRO A 110 -8.53 -3.08 -17.23
CA PRO A 110 -7.60 -2.65 -18.28
C PRO A 110 -7.31 -1.16 -18.21
N GLY A 111 -6.02 -0.80 -18.24
CA GLY A 111 -5.56 0.60 -18.19
C GLY A 111 -5.44 1.19 -16.79
N VAL A 112 -5.75 0.43 -15.73
CA VAL A 112 -5.51 0.87 -14.35
C VAL A 112 -4.00 1.04 -14.10
N GLN A 113 -3.64 2.10 -13.40
CA GLN A 113 -2.29 2.26 -12.89
C GLN A 113 -2.17 1.51 -11.57
N VAL A 114 -1.24 0.57 -11.50
CA VAL A 114 -0.93 -0.12 -10.24
C VAL A 114 0.26 0.55 -9.59
N GLN A 115 0.09 0.94 -8.34
CA GLN A 115 1.13 1.53 -7.52
C GLN A 115 1.39 0.65 -6.31
N GLY A 116 2.66 0.34 -6.09
CA GLY A 116 3.13 -0.37 -4.92
C GLY A 116 3.23 0.55 -3.71
N CYS A 117 2.93 0.03 -2.54
CA CYS A 117 3.12 0.73 -1.28
C CYS A 117 4.62 1.02 -1.02
N TYR A 118 4.99 2.30 -0.88
CA TYR A 118 6.37 2.71 -0.60
C TYR A 118 6.91 2.13 0.72
N PHE A 119 6.06 2.00 1.74
CA PHE A 119 6.45 1.39 3.01
C PHE A 119 6.87 -0.08 2.82
N HIS A 120 6.08 -0.86 2.09
CA HIS A 120 6.40 -2.27 1.81
C HIS A 120 7.60 -2.43 0.87
N PHE A 121 7.84 -1.47 -0.02
CA PHE A 121 9.08 -1.38 -0.79
C PHE A 121 10.29 -1.18 0.13
N CYS A 122 10.26 -0.18 1.02
CA CYS A 122 11.31 0.04 2.01
C CYS A 122 11.54 -1.21 2.88
N GLN A 123 10.46 -1.85 3.35
CA GLN A 123 10.56 -3.07 4.13
C GLN A 123 11.20 -4.22 3.35
N ALA A 124 10.91 -4.37 2.06
CA ALA A 124 11.53 -5.40 1.24
C ALA A 124 13.04 -5.13 1.01
N VAL A 125 13.44 -3.88 0.77
CA VAL A 125 14.86 -3.49 0.71
C VAL A 125 15.56 -3.81 2.03
N LEU A 126 14.96 -3.43 3.16
CA LEU A 126 15.53 -3.64 4.48
C LEU A 126 15.59 -5.13 4.89
N ARG A 127 14.63 -5.96 4.47
CA ARG A 127 14.74 -7.42 4.61
C ARG A 127 15.96 -7.95 3.86
N LYS A 128 16.22 -7.48 2.64
CA LYS A 128 17.43 -7.87 1.90
C LYS A 128 18.71 -7.40 2.60
N VAL A 129 18.70 -6.20 3.20
CA VAL A 129 19.81 -5.71 4.04
C VAL A 129 20.08 -6.69 5.19
N ALA A 130 19.05 -7.19 5.86
CA ALA A 130 19.20 -8.21 6.90
C ALA A 130 19.73 -9.55 6.35
N ASP A 131 19.17 -10.04 5.24
CA ASP A 131 19.60 -11.30 4.59
C ASP A 131 21.07 -11.29 4.17
N LEU A 132 21.60 -10.13 3.81
CA LEU A 132 23.00 -9.92 3.43
C LEU A 132 23.94 -9.70 4.64
N GLY A 133 23.42 -9.82 5.87
CA GLY A 133 24.17 -9.64 7.11
C GLY A 133 24.49 -8.17 7.44
N LEU A 134 23.84 -7.21 6.79
CA LEU A 134 24.13 -5.78 6.96
C LEU A 134 23.34 -5.13 8.10
N ARG A 135 22.43 -5.85 8.78
CA ARG A 135 21.55 -5.28 9.82
C ARG A 135 22.31 -4.52 10.91
N THR A 136 23.32 -5.13 11.53
CA THR A 136 24.13 -4.49 12.57
C THR A 136 24.83 -3.23 12.06
N ARG A 137 25.39 -3.30 10.84
CA ARG A 137 26.09 -2.19 10.21
C ARG A 137 25.12 -1.05 9.87
N TYR A 138 23.94 -1.34 9.35
CA TYR A 138 22.91 -0.34 9.10
C TYR A 138 22.47 0.37 10.39
N LEU A 139 22.40 -0.34 11.53
CA LEU A 139 21.98 0.26 12.80
C LEU A 139 23.06 1.13 13.45
N HIS A 140 24.34 0.83 13.23
CA HIS A 140 25.44 1.46 13.97
C HIS A 140 26.43 2.26 13.11
N GLU A 141 26.48 2.06 11.80
CA GLU A 141 27.35 2.79 10.87
C GLU A 141 26.54 3.82 10.08
N ALA A 142 26.74 5.11 10.41
CA ALA A 142 26.00 6.22 9.81
C ALA A 142 26.12 6.27 8.28
N GLU A 143 27.29 5.97 7.73
CA GLU A 143 27.51 5.94 6.27
C GLU A 143 26.74 4.81 5.59
N ILE A 144 26.72 3.61 6.15
CA ILE A 144 25.94 2.48 5.61
C ILE A 144 24.45 2.78 5.67
N LYS A 145 23.98 3.32 6.80
CA LYS A 145 22.58 3.75 6.95
C LYS A 145 22.19 4.77 5.88
N LYS A 146 23.05 5.77 5.65
CA LYS A 146 22.84 6.83 4.66
C LYS A 146 22.80 6.27 3.23
N ILE A 147 23.75 5.42 2.85
CA ILE A 147 23.80 4.78 1.51
C ILE A 147 22.49 4.01 1.24
N ILE A 148 22.07 3.18 2.20
CA ILE A 148 20.85 2.35 2.06
C ILE A 148 19.59 3.23 2.01
N LYS A 149 19.54 4.32 2.79
CA LYS A 149 18.42 5.26 2.73
C LYS A 149 18.38 6.08 1.44
N MET A 150 19.54 6.47 0.89
CA MET A 150 19.62 7.09 -0.43
C MET A 150 19.14 6.13 -1.53
N LEU A 151 19.45 4.84 -1.42
CA LEU A 151 18.93 3.82 -2.32
C LEU A 151 17.39 3.77 -2.29
N MET A 152 16.77 3.77 -1.11
CA MET A 152 15.31 3.84 -0.98
C MET A 152 14.74 5.18 -1.48
N ALA A 153 15.45 6.29 -1.28
CA ALA A 153 15.03 7.62 -1.74
C ALA A 153 15.00 7.77 -3.27
N THR A 154 15.63 6.87 -4.03
CA THR A 154 15.53 6.87 -5.50
C THR A 154 14.10 6.72 -6.02
N ALA A 155 13.18 6.21 -5.18
CA ALA A 155 11.77 6.13 -5.49
C ALA A 155 11.11 7.50 -5.75
N PHE A 156 11.73 8.59 -5.29
CA PHE A 156 11.24 9.95 -5.45
C PHE A 156 11.88 10.71 -6.60
N LEU A 157 12.52 10.01 -7.55
CA LEU A 157 13.12 10.62 -8.73
C LEU A 157 12.35 10.24 -10.01
N PRO A 158 12.48 11.04 -11.08
CA PRO A 158 12.01 10.66 -12.41
C PRO A 158 12.53 9.28 -12.83
N LEU A 159 11.67 8.45 -13.42
CA LEU A 159 12.00 7.07 -13.81
C LEU A 159 13.27 6.96 -14.66
N HIS A 160 13.50 7.92 -15.56
CA HIS A 160 14.65 7.90 -16.47
C HIS A 160 15.98 8.24 -15.77
N GLU A 161 15.94 8.84 -14.57
CA GLU A 161 17.13 9.19 -13.78
C GLU A 161 17.49 8.12 -12.74
N ILE A 162 16.59 7.17 -12.47
CA ILE A 162 16.80 6.10 -11.48
C ILE A 162 18.13 5.35 -11.68
N PRO A 163 18.55 4.95 -12.90
CA PRO A 163 19.83 4.27 -13.08
C PRO A 163 21.02 5.08 -12.55
N GLU A 164 21.08 6.37 -12.88
CA GLU A 164 22.13 7.26 -12.40
C GLU A 164 22.04 7.46 -10.88
N ALA A 165 20.83 7.65 -10.36
CA ALA A 165 20.56 7.85 -8.94
C ALA A 165 20.96 6.65 -8.07
N VAL A 166 20.80 5.44 -8.59
CA VAL A 166 21.22 4.19 -7.92
C VAL A 166 22.74 4.04 -7.98
N ASP A 167 23.37 4.41 -9.09
CA ASP A 167 24.82 4.32 -9.20
C ASP A 167 25.55 5.32 -8.30
N LEU A 168 25.01 6.52 -8.07
CA LEU A 168 25.64 7.54 -7.20
C LEU A 168 26.07 7.00 -5.81
N PRO A 169 25.19 6.43 -4.97
CA PRO A 169 25.57 5.82 -3.70
C PRO A 169 26.23 4.44 -3.85
N GLY A 170 26.23 3.85 -5.05
CA GLY A 170 26.72 2.51 -5.35
C GLY A 170 28.10 2.42 -6.03
N ARG A 171 28.76 3.54 -6.36
CA ARG A 171 30.04 3.55 -7.12
C ARG A 171 31.21 2.90 -6.39
N ASP A 172 31.36 3.17 -5.09
CA ASP A 172 32.54 2.79 -4.30
C ASP A 172 32.21 1.77 -3.19
N VAL A 173 31.11 1.02 -3.35
CA VAL A 173 30.68 0.02 -2.36
C VAL A 173 31.28 -1.35 -2.66
N SER A 174 31.55 -2.13 -1.61
CA SER A 174 32.12 -3.47 -1.73
C SER A 174 31.41 -4.48 -0.82
N GLY A 175 31.70 -5.77 -1.02
CA GLY A 175 31.15 -6.86 -0.21
C GLY A 175 29.61 -6.92 -0.23
N SER A 176 29.00 -7.13 0.93
CA SER A 176 27.55 -7.24 1.07
C SER A 176 26.79 -5.99 0.60
N VAL A 177 27.38 -4.81 0.64
CA VAL A 177 26.73 -3.59 0.14
C VAL A 177 26.64 -3.63 -1.39
N ALA A 178 27.71 -4.02 -2.09
CA ALA A 178 27.66 -4.21 -3.54
C ALA A 178 26.63 -5.27 -3.95
N ALA A 179 26.52 -6.36 -3.19
CA ALA A 179 25.50 -7.39 -3.41
C ALA A 179 24.06 -6.87 -3.25
N LEU A 180 23.83 -5.87 -2.38
CA LEU A 180 22.52 -5.22 -2.23
C LEU A 180 22.17 -4.41 -3.48
N PHE A 181 23.11 -3.64 -4.04
CA PHE A 181 22.88 -2.85 -5.25
C PHE A 181 22.63 -3.75 -6.45
N GLU A 182 23.37 -4.85 -6.58
CA GLU A 182 23.14 -5.81 -7.66
C GLU A 182 21.76 -6.46 -7.57
N TYR A 183 21.37 -6.90 -6.37
CA TYR A 183 20.00 -7.35 -6.12
C TYR A 183 18.97 -6.27 -6.47
N PHE A 184 19.22 -5.01 -6.10
CA PHE A 184 18.29 -3.93 -6.36
C PHE A 184 18.06 -3.73 -7.87
N ARG A 185 19.13 -3.74 -8.67
CA ARG A 185 19.03 -3.65 -10.12
C ARG A 185 18.24 -4.81 -10.72
N GLN A 186 18.53 -6.04 -10.29
CA GLN A 186 17.87 -7.23 -10.83
C GLN A 186 16.39 -7.34 -10.44
N GLU A 187 16.06 -7.02 -9.19
CA GLU A 187 14.74 -7.23 -8.64
C GLU A 187 13.80 -6.04 -8.88
N TRP A 188 14.30 -4.82 -8.68
CA TRP A 188 13.46 -3.61 -8.61
C TRP A 188 13.54 -2.75 -9.87
N MET A 189 14.63 -2.80 -10.62
CA MET A 189 14.83 -1.94 -11.80
C MET A 189 14.42 -2.60 -13.13
N THR A 190 13.57 -3.62 -13.11
CA THR A 190 13.00 -4.18 -14.35
C THR A 190 11.92 -3.24 -14.92
N PRO A 191 11.69 -3.22 -16.25
CA PRO A 191 10.70 -2.32 -16.87
C PRO A 191 9.29 -2.44 -16.27
N ASN A 192 8.90 -3.63 -15.84
CA ASN A 192 7.57 -3.89 -15.28
C ASN A 192 7.47 -3.57 -13.78
N ARG A 193 8.60 -3.51 -13.07
CA ARG A 193 8.61 -3.32 -11.61
C ARG A 193 9.01 -1.92 -11.19
N MET A 194 9.89 -1.27 -11.96
CA MET A 194 10.34 0.08 -11.69
C MET A 194 9.20 1.10 -11.52
N PRO A 195 8.15 1.10 -12.37
CA PRO A 195 7.02 2.00 -12.20
C PRO A 195 6.19 1.72 -10.94
N LEU A 196 6.21 0.49 -10.41
CA LEU A 196 5.35 0.11 -9.29
C LEU A 196 5.80 0.76 -7.98
N TRP A 197 7.11 0.81 -7.70
CA TRP A 197 7.62 1.39 -6.44
C TRP A 197 8.02 2.85 -6.57
N ASN A 198 8.00 3.41 -7.78
CA ASN A 198 8.25 4.83 -7.99
C ASN A 198 7.07 5.66 -7.45
N VAL A 199 7.40 6.67 -6.66
CA VAL A 199 6.46 7.56 -5.98
C VAL A 199 6.75 9.03 -6.26
N TYR A 200 7.46 9.32 -7.36
CA TYR A 200 7.71 10.68 -7.82
C TYR A 200 6.38 11.34 -8.20
N HIS A 201 6.12 12.52 -7.63
CA HIS A 201 4.84 13.25 -7.70
C HIS A 201 3.60 12.50 -7.22
N VAL A 202 3.76 11.40 -6.48
CA VAL A 202 2.60 10.71 -5.94
C VAL A 202 2.22 11.25 -4.57
N GLU A 203 0.95 11.62 -4.39
CA GLU A 203 0.44 12.14 -3.12
C GLU A 203 0.22 11.03 -2.09
N ILE A 204 -0.39 9.91 -2.51
CA ILE A 204 -0.71 8.77 -1.63
C ILE A 204 0.32 7.67 -1.87
N ARG A 205 1.29 7.56 -0.96
CA ARG A 205 2.49 6.75 -1.17
C ARG A 205 2.59 5.54 -0.25
N THR A 206 1.91 5.59 0.89
CA THR A 206 2.02 4.57 1.92
C THR A 206 0.63 4.03 2.25
N ASN A 207 0.62 2.78 2.67
CA ASN A 207 -0.58 2.13 3.14
C ASN A 207 -0.81 2.35 4.64
N ASN A 208 -0.24 3.41 5.23
CA ASN A 208 -0.29 3.65 6.68
C ASN A 208 -1.72 3.73 7.21
N TYR A 209 -2.66 4.23 6.41
CA TYR A 209 -4.07 4.23 6.78
C TYR A 209 -4.65 2.80 6.82
N LEU A 210 -4.26 1.92 5.88
CA LEU A 210 -4.59 0.48 5.93
C LEU A 210 -3.88 -0.20 7.09
N GLU A 211 -2.60 0.05 7.34
CA GLU A 211 -1.88 -0.50 8.49
C GLU A 211 -2.51 -0.07 9.82
N GLY A 212 -2.90 1.19 9.94
CA GLY A 212 -3.62 1.72 11.10
C GLY A 212 -4.98 1.04 11.27
N TRP A 213 -5.69 0.79 10.17
CA TRP A 213 -6.92 0.02 10.17
C TRP A 213 -6.68 -1.44 10.59
N HIS A 214 -5.69 -2.12 10.02
CA HIS A 214 -5.30 -3.48 10.39
C HIS A 214 -4.89 -3.57 11.86
N PHE A 215 -4.14 -2.60 12.37
CA PHE A 215 -3.76 -2.53 13.78
C PHE A 215 -4.99 -2.40 14.68
N LYS A 216 -5.93 -1.51 14.33
CA LYS A 216 -7.23 -1.38 15.02
C LYS A 216 -7.99 -2.71 15.04
N MET A 217 -8.12 -3.36 13.89
CA MET A 217 -8.83 -4.65 13.76
C MET A 217 -8.17 -5.74 14.60
N ASN A 218 -6.83 -5.86 14.54
CA ASN A 218 -6.07 -6.80 15.37
C ASN A 218 -6.28 -6.55 16.88
N ARG A 219 -6.29 -5.27 17.29
CA ARG A 219 -6.53 -4.89 18.68
C ARG A 219 -7.95 -5.22 19.14
N GLN A 220 -8.95 -4.97 18.30
CA GLN A 220 -10.35 -5.31 18.59
C GLN A 220 -10.59 -6.82 18.64
N ALA A 221 -9.92 -7.58 17.76
CA ALA A 221 -9.98 -9.04 17.78
C ALA A 221 -9.42 -9.62 19.09
N GLY A 222 -8.39 -9.00 19.68
CA GLY A 222 -7.84 -9.36 20.99
C GLY A 222 -7.13 -10.72 21.06
N LYS A 223 -7.12 -11.49 19.99
CA LYS A 223 -6.47 -12.79 19.86
C LYS A 223 -6.07 -13.08 18.41
N HIS A 224 -5.20 -14.06 18.25
CA HIS A 224 -4.89 -14.66 16.95
C HIS A 224 -5.99 -15.65 16.57
N HIS A 225 -6.41 -15.63 15.30
CA HIS A 225 -7.44 -16.50 14.71
C HIS A 225 -8.80 -16.43 15.41
N LEU A 226 -9.72 -15.66 14.81
CA LEU A 226 -11.12 -15.65 15.24
C LEU A 226 -11.86 -16.86 14.67
N SER A 227 -12.87 -17.34 15.38
CA SER A 227 -13.88 -18.19 14.75
C SER A 227 -14.61 -17.42 13.64
N PHE A 228 -15.25 -18.12 12.71
CA PHE A 228 -15.96 -17.47 11.62
C PHE A 228 -17.01 -16.45 12.12
N TYR A 229 -17.77 -16.80 13.16
CA TYR A 229 -18.80 -15.92 13.72
C TYR A 229 -18.22 -14.71 14.46
N GLU A 230 -17.10 -14.89 15.17
CA GLU A 230 -16.41 -13.77 15.82
C GLU A 230 -15.86 -12.79 14.78
N LEU A 231 -15.25 -13.30 13.71
CA LEU A 231 -14.79 -12.44 12.61
C LEU A 231 -15.97 -11.75 11.93
N LEU A 232 -17.05 -12.48 11.64
CA LEU A 232 -18.23 -11.90 11.01
C LEU A 232 -18.81 -10.76 11.85
N GLN A 233 -18.92 -10.94 13.17
CA GLN A 233 -19.39 -9.89 14.07
C GLN A 233 -18.46 -8.67 14.05
N LEU A 234 -17.14 -8.88 14.08
CA LEU A 234 -16.16 -7.81 13.98
C LEU A 234 -16.29 -7.01 12.67
N LEU A 235 -16.51 -7.71 11.55
CA LEU A 235 -16.74 -7.06 10.25
C LEU A 235 -18.06 -6.29 10.20
N ILE A 236 -19.12 -6.81 10.84
CA ILE A 236 -20.41 -6.11 10.96
C ILE A 236 -20.26 -4.83 11.78
N ASP A 237 -19.59 -4.89 12.92
CA ASP A 237 -19.36 -3.73 13.79
C ASP A 237 -18.53 -2.65 13.07
N GLU A 238 -17.54 -3.07 12.29
CA GLU A 238 -16.71 -2.16 11.48
C GLU A 238 -17.49 -1.55 10.33
N GLN A 239 -18.35 -2.33 9.66
CA GLN A 239 -19.24 -1.84 8.60
C GLN A 239 -20.23 -0.81 9.17
N GLY A 240 -20.85 -1.06 10.34
CA GLY A 240 -21.74 -0.11 10.98
C GLY A 240 -21.06 1.20 11.37
N SER A 241 -19.80 1.12 11.81
CA SER A 241 -18.96 2.31 12.06
C SER A 241 -18.67 3.09 10.78
N THR A 242 -18.41 2.38 9.67
CA THR A 242 -18.14 2.97 8.36
C THR A 242 -19.36 3.66 7.78
N GLU A 243 -20.54 3.04 7.85
CA GLU A 243 -21.80 3.63 7.38
C GLU A 243 -22.17 4.89 8.18
N THR A 244 -22.00 4.85 9.50
CA THR A 244 -22.23 6.02 10.36
C THR A 244 -21.35 7.20 9.93
N LEU A 245 -20.08 6.93 9.64
CA LEU A 245 -19.15 7.94 9.15
C LEU A 245 -19.55 8.48 7.77
N ILE A 246 -19.90 7.62 6.81
CA ILE A 246 -20.36 8.03 5.48
C ILE A 246 -21.59 8.93 5.60
N GLN A 247 -22.56 8.58 6.45
CA GLN A 247 -23.76 9.39 6.68
C GLN A 247 -23.45 10.74 7.32
N GLN A 248 -22.56 10.77 8.32
CA GLN A 248 -22.13 12.02 8.96
C GLN A 248 -21.46 12.99 7.98
N VAL A 249 -20.61 12.45 7.10
CA VAL A 249 -19.96 13.20 6.02
C VAL A 249 -21.00 13.69 4.99
N THR A 250 -21.85 12.79 4.51
CA THR A 250 -22.85 13.11 3.47
C THR A 250 -23.88 14.13 3.95
N SER A 251 -24.22 14.11 5.24
CA SER A 251 -25.14 15.09 5.85
C SER A 251 -24.47 16.41 6.23
N GLY A 252 -23.16 16.57 5.99
CA GLY A 252 -22.39 17.76 6.36
C GLY A 252 -22.22 17.97 7.87
N ARG A 253 -22.57 16.96 8.69
CA ARG A 253 -22.41 17.01 10.16
C ARG A 253 -20.94 16.92 10.59
N VAL A 254 -20.11 16.34 9.73
CA VAL A 254 -18.68 16.15 9.94
C VAL A 254 -17.97 16.57 8.65
N THR A 255 -16.98 17.44 8.78
CA THR A 255 -16.15 17.92 7.66
C THR A 255 -14.83 17.16 7.58
N ALA A 256 -14.12 17.27 6.45
CA ALA A 256 -12.75 16.77 6.32
C ALA A 256 -11.82 17.30 7.42
N ASN A 257 -12.05 18.53 7.90
CA ASN A 257 -11.27 19.13 9.00
C ASN A 257 -11.55 18.45 10.36
N ASP A 258 -12.77 17.96 10.58
CA ASP A 258 -13.14 17.24 11.81
C ASP A 258 -12.58 15.81 11.80
N LEU A 259 -12.41 15.22 10.60
CA LEU A 259 -11.88 13.86 10.41
C LEU A 259 -10.37 13.79 10.32
N ARG A 260 -9.69 14.91 10.05
CA ARG A 260 -8.24 15.03 10.17
C ARG A 260 -7.82 14.77 11.62
N ILE A 261 -7.54 13.51 11.92
CA ILE A 261 -6.83 13.13 13.14
C ILE A 261 -5.47 13.85 13.10
N LYS A 262 -5.11 14.51 14.21
CA LYS A 262 -3.86 15.25 14.45
C LYS A 262 -2.59 14.39 14.34
N ASN A 263 -2.33 13.78 13.18
CA ASN A 263 -1.05 13.12 12.89
C ASN A 263 -0.21 14.05 12.01
N ASN A 264 0.13 15.22 12.58
CA ASN A 264 0.94 16.26 11.93
C ASN A 264 2.20 15.71 11.29
N LYS A 265 2.83 14.69 11.87
CA LYS A 265 4.13 14.17 11.41
C LYS A 265 4.11 13.64 9.98
N TYR A 266 3.05 12.96 9.54
CA TYR A 266 3.00 12.39 8.18
C TYR A 266 2.68 13.45 7.14
N GLU A 267 1.74 14.35 7.44
CA GLU A 267 1.48 15.51 6.59
C GLU A 267 2.73 16.41 6.49
N GLU A 268 3.45 16.62 7.60
CA GLU A 268 4.72 17.34 7.61
C GLU A 268 5.79 16.67 6.74
N VAL A 269 5.93 15.33 6.82
CA VAL A 269 6.84 14.57 5.95
C VAL A 269 6.41 14.66 4.48
N GLN A 270 5.11 14.59 4.19
CA GLN A 270 4.58 14.78 2.84
C GLN A 270 4.93 16.16 2.31
N LEU A 271 4.62 17.22 3.07
CA LEU A 271 4.91 18.61 2.71
C LEU A 271 6.41 18.83 2.48
N ARG A 272 7.25 18.25 3.34
CA ARG A 272 8.71 18.34 3.20
C ARG A 272 9.20 17.67 1.93
N ILE A 273 8.75 16.45 1.64
CA ILE A 273 9.15 15.75 0.41
C ILE A 273 8.64 16.51 -0.81
N THR A 274 7.42 17.05 -0.78
CA THR A 274 6.90 17.89 -1.87
C THR A 274 7.77 19.14 -2.10
N ALA A 275 8.17 19.83 -1.05
CA ALA A 275 9.08 20.98 -1.15
C ALA A 275 10.45 20.58 -1.72
N LEU A 276 11.05 19.49 -1.22
CA LEU A 276 12.31 18.98 -1.74
C LEU A 276 12.22 18.59 -3.22
N THR A 277 11.08 18.04 -3.64
CA THR A 277 10.82 17.64 -5.03
C THR A 277 10.72 18.89 -5.90
N ALA A 278 9.96 19.90 -5.48
CA ALA A 278 9.87 21.17 -6.22
C ALA A 278 11.22 21.90 -6.37
N GLU A 279 12.06 21.85 -5.34
CA GLU A 279 13.43 22.39 -5.41
C GLU A 279 14.32 21.60 -6.40
N TYR A 280 14.13 20.29 -6.46
CA TYR A 280 14.82 19.40 -7.41
C TYR A 280 14.39 19.70 -8.85
N ASP A 281 13.09 19.73 -9.10
CA ASP A 281 12.51 20.02 -10.41
C ASP A 281 12.88 21.42 -10.90
N GLY A 282 12.99 22.38 -9.99
CA GLY A 282 13.44 23.74 -10.27
C GLY A 282 14.95 23.87 -10.49
N GLY A 283 15.73 22.78 -10.40
CA GLY A 283 17.18 22.75 -10.60
C GLY A 283 17.99 23.41 -9.48
N THR A 284 17.35 23.77 -8.36
CA THR A 284 18.00 24.41 -7.20
C THR A 284 18.70 23.40 -6.28
N ARG A 285 18.41 22.11 -6.47
CA ARG A 285 18.97 20.99 -5.71
C ARG A 285 19.50 19.94 -6.67
N THR A 286 20.74 19.51 -6.47
CA THR A 286 21.32 18.39 -7.24
C THR A 286 20.71 17.05 -6.83
N MET A 287 20.82 16.03 -7.67
CA MET A 287 20.33 14.67 -7.39
C MET A 287 20.90 14.12 -6.08
N GLU A 288 22.21 14.28 -5.85
CA GLU A 288 22.84 13.82 -4.61
C GLU A 288 22.29 14.56 -3.38
N GLN A 289 22.09 15.88 -3.47
CA GLN A 289 21.50 16.67 -2.38
C GLN A 289 20.04 16.29 -2.11
N PHE A 290 19.28 15.98 -3.16
CA PHE A 290 17.89 15.52 -3.06
C PHE A 290 17.81 14.16 -2.35
N LEU A 291 18.57 13.16 -2.84
CA LEU A 291 18.62 11.84 -2.24
C LEU A 291 19.02 11.88 -0.77
N LYS A 292 20.03 12.70 -0.42
CA LYS A 292 20.43 12.89 0.98
C LYS A 292 19.33 13.52 1.83
N ALA A 293 18.60 14.50 1.30
CA ALA A 293 17.53 15.17 2.02
C ALA A 293 16.33 14.23 2.26
N VAL A 294 15.88 13.54 1.22
CA VAL A 294 14.75 12.59 1.31
C VAL A 294 15.10 11.36 2.15
N ALA A 295 16.36 10.92 2.17
CA ALA A 295 16.84 9.82 3.01
C ALA A 295 16.47 9.99 4.50
N TYR A 296 16.43 11.23 5.01
CA TYR A 296 16.04 11.48 6.40
C TYR A 296 14.58 11.13 6.70
N ASP A 297 13.71 11.24 5.71
CA ASP A 297 12.27 11.04 5.84
C ASP A 297 11.81 9.63 5.42
N VAL A 298 12.74 8.77 4.98
CA VAL A 298 12.45 7.37 4.65
C VAL A 298 11.97 6.62 5.90
N PRO A 299 10.81 5.93 5.85
CA PRO A 299 10.29 5.19 6.99
C PRO A 299 11.23 4.05 7.40
N GLU A 300 11.32 3.83 8.70
CA GLU A 300 12.05 2.70 9.29
C GLU A 300 11.03 1.75 9.93
N PRO A 301 10.69 0.62 9.28
CA PRO A 301 9.85 -0.40 9.87
C PRO A 301 10.49 -0.90 11.17
N ILE A 302 9.70 -0.95 12.24
CA ILE A 302 10.15 -1.52 13.51
C ILE A 302 10.35 -3.02 13.29
N ASN A 303 11.58 -3.51 13.49
CA ASN A 303 11.98 -4.92 13.38
C ASN A 303 12.03 -5.51 11.96
N PHE A 304 12.88 -4.96 11.08
CA PHE A 304 13.39 -5.72 9.91
C PHE A 304 14.67 -6.46 10.31
#